data_AF-A0A496SHK1-F1
#
_entry.id   AF-A0A496SHK1-F1
#
_cell.length_a   1.000
_cell.length_b   1.000
_cell.length_c   1.000
_cell.angle_alpha   90.00
_cell.angle_beta   90.00
_cell.angle_gamma   90.00
#
_symmetry.space_group_name_H-M   'P 1'
#
loop_
_entity.id
_entity.type
_entity.pdbx_description
1 polymer ?
#
loop_
_entity_poly.entity_id
_entity_poly.type
_entity_poly.pdbx_seq_one_letter_code
_entity_poly.pdbx_strand_id
1 'polypeptide(L)'
;MRYAVEKVREGGPGLEVELVEGFDDICMRCEKLEKRPSGSVWGEGYSCPTAEDPDMVRSIADENEAILKAIGLKFGDVLRARELFPLFADKLPELKSYPQCGKDFIQENYLKGMELLLRLWDREEGRWP
;
A
#
# COMPACT_ATOMS: atom_id res chain seq x y z
N MET A 1 10.72 6.65 7.68
CA MET A 1 10.94 6.79 6.22
C MET A 1 9.79 6.03 5.59
N ARG A 2 9.18 6.64 4.58
CA ARG A 2 7.72 6.73 4.44
C ARG A 2 7.17 5.78 3.35
N TYR A 3 6.11 4.99 3.69
CA TYR A 3 5.02 4.35 2.87
C TYR A 3 5.15 2.82 2.67
N ALA A 4 4.14 1.93 2.81
CA ALA A 4 2.72 1.95 3.24
C ALA A 4 2.32 0.56 3.84
N VAL A 5 1.69 0.48 5.03
CA VAL A 5 1.01 -0.77 5.52
C VAL A 5 -0.36 -0.41 6.08
N GLU A 6 -1.41 -1.11 5.65
CA GLU A 6 -2.70 -1.03 6.33
C GLU A 6 -2.56 -1.59 7.76
N LYS A 7 -2.82 -0.76 8.76
CA LYS A 7 -3.22 -1.30 10.06
C LYS A 7 -4.75 -1.29 10.12
N VAL A 8 -5.35 -2.45 9.86
CA VAL A 8 -6.77 -2.70 10.12
C VAL A 8 -7.03 -2.48 11.61
N ARG A 9 -7.75 -1.43 11.97
CA ARG A 9 -8.03 -1.10 13.38
C ARG A 9 -9.24 -1.85 13.94
N GLU A 10 -10.26 -2.13 13.11
CA GLU A 10 -11.45 -2.92 13.49
C GLU A 10 -11.99 -3.74 12.32
N GLY A 11 -12.39 -5.00 12.56
CA GLY A 11 -13.02 -5.87 11.55
C GLY A 11 -14.54 -5.80 11.60
N GLY A 12 -15.18 -5.43 10.49
CA GLY A 12 -16.64 -5.32 10.33
C GLY A 12 -17.04 -4.25 9.30
N PRO A 13 -18.34 -3.95 9.11
CA PRO A 13 -18.85 -2.96 8.14
C PRO A 13 -18.41 -1.50 8.38
N GLY A 14 -17.54 -1.28 9.38
CA GLY A 14 -16.93 0.01 9.71
C GLY A 14 -15.40 0.00 9.62
N LEU A 15 -14.80 -0.97 8.91
CA LEU A 15 -13.35 -1.14 8.78
C LEU A 15 -12.62 0.19 8.60
N GLU A 16 -11.84 0.57 9.60
CA GLU A 16 -10.96 1.72 9.57
C GLU A 16 -9.55 1.30 9.14
N VAL A 17 -9.03 2.04 8.17
CA VAL A 17 -7.70 1.90 7.59
C VAL A 17 -6.88 3.10 8.00
N GLU A 18 -5.73 2.83 8.61
CA GLU A 18 -4.69 3.83 8.87
C GLU A 18 -3.60 3.73 7.82
N LEU A 19 -3.20 4.87 7.24
CA LEU A 19 -2.05 4.95 6.35
C LEU A 19 -0.76 5.08 7.17
N VAL A 20 0.03 4.02 7.28
CA VAL A 20 1.31 4.03 8.05
C VAL A 20 2.54 3.90 7.16
N GLU A 21 3.72 4.17 7.71
CA GLU A 21 5.00 3.93 7.04
C GLU A 21 5.46 2.46 7.23
N GLY A 22 5.62 1.66 6.17
CA GLY A 22 6.26 0.34 6.27
C GLY A 22 6.11 -0.59 5.05
N PHE A 23 6.43 -1.88 5.24
CA PHE A 23 6.32 -2.92 4.21
C PHE A 23 4.87 -3.24 3.85
N ASP A 24 4.47 -2.91 2.62
CA ASP A 24 3.19 -3.31 2.07
C ASP A 24 3.03 -4.84 2.08
N ASP A 25 1.79 -5.32 2.22
CA ASP A 25 1.43 -6.73 2.16
C ASP A 25 1.93 -7.42 0.87
N ILE A 26 2.01 -6.68 -0.24
CA ILE A 26 2.61 -7.19 -1.48
C ILE A 26 4.11 -7.45 -1.33
N CYS A 27 4.81 -6.62 -0.55
CA CYS A 27 6.22 -6.82 -0.24
C CYS A 27 6.43 -8.01 0.70
N MET A 28 5.49 -8.26 1.63
CA MET A 28 5.51 -9.44 2.50
C MET A 28 5.43 -10.77 1.73
N ARG A 29 4.91 -10.74 0.50
CA ARG A 29 4.83 -11.89 -0.41
C ARG A 29 5.91 -11.91 -1.49
N CYS A 30 6.82 -10.94 -1.48
CA CYS A 30 7.87 -10.84 -2.49
C CYS A 30 8.96 -11.90 -2.26
N GLU A 31 9.37 -12.59 -3.33
CA GLU A 31 10.46 -13.58 -3.28
C GLU A 31 11.83 -12.97 -2.93
N LYS A 32 11.98 -11.65 -3.11
CA LYS A 32 13.19 -10.89 -2.80
C LYS A 32 13.23 -10.40 -1.34
N LEU A 33 12.22 -10.72 -0.55
CA LEU A 33 12.17 -10.36 0.86
C LEU A 33 13.05 -11.32 1.67
N GLU A 34 14.02 -10.77 2.38
CA GLU A 34 14.95 -11.50 3.22
C GLU A 34 14.70 -11.19 4.69
N LYS A 35 14.81 -12.20 5.56
CA LYS A 35 14.76 -11.98 7.01
C LYS A 35 16.05 -11.29 7.45
N ARG A 36 15.93 -10.13 8.10
CA ARG A 36 17.08 -9.39 8.66
C ARG A 36 16.72 -8.92 10.08
N PRO A 37 17.44 -9.33 11.13
CA PRO A 37 17.08 -8.99 12.52
C PRO A 37 16.98 -7.49 12.80
N SER A 38 17.80 -6.68 12.15
CA SER A 38 17.76 -5.21 12.25
C SER A 38 16.65 -4.57 11.42
N GLY A 39 15.94 -5.36 10.60
CA GLY A 39 15.01 -4.84 9.61
C GLY A 39 15.67 -4.03 8.52
N SER A 40 14.88 -3.15 7.92
CA SER A 40 15.26 -2.18 6.91
C SER A 40 14.52 -0.86 7.14
N VAL A 41 14.75 0.11 6.26
CA VAL A 41 14.02 1.40 6.30
C VAL A 41 12.50 1.25 6.06
N TRP A 42 12.03 0.06 5.70
CA TRP A 42 10.63 -0.29 5.44
C TRP A 42 9.99 -1.08 6.60
N GLY A 43 10.76 -1.53 7.59
CA GLY A 43 10.20 -2.24 8.76
C GLY A 43 11.15 -3.22 9.42
N GLU A 44 10.75 -3.70 10.60
CA GLU A 44 11.55 -4.60 11.43
C GLU A 44 11.55 -6.03 10.89
N GLY A 45 12.63 -6.78 11.15
CA GLY A 45 12.70 -8.22 10.89
C GLY A 45 12.91 -8.63 9.43
N TYR A 46 12.74 -7.71 8.46
CA TYR A 46 12.86 -7.98 7.03
C TYR A 46 13.60 -6.86 6.27
N SER A 47 14.26 -7.21 5.17
CA SER A 47 14.84 -6.28 4.19
C SER A 47 14.64 -6.79 2.76
N CYS A 48 14.79 -5.92 1.77
CA CYS A 48 14.87 -6.28 0.35
C CYS A 48 15.94 -5.43 -0.35
N PRO A 49 16.44 -5.81 -1.53
CA PRO A 49 17.47 -5.04 -2.24
C PRO A 49 17.10 -3.57 -2.48
N THR A 50 15.83 -3.29 -2.74
CA THR A 50 15.30 -1.92 -2.90
C THR A 50 15.52 -1.08 -1.64
N ALA A 51 15.48 -1.68 -0.45
CA ALA A 51 15.68 -1.01 0.82
C ALA A 51 17.15 -0.65 1.11
N GLU A 52 18.09 -1.24 0.38
CA GLU A 52 19.52 -0.97 0.52
C GLU A 52 20.00 0.17 -0.42
N ASP A 53 19.18 0.56 -1.41
CA ASP A 53 19.47 1.65 -2.35
C ASP A 53 18.80 2.97 -1.91
N PRO A 54 19.55 3.95 -1.37
CA PRO A 54 18.97 5.17 -0.81
C PRO A 54 18.32 6.09 -1.86
N ASP A 55 18.75 6.04 -3.12
CA ASP A 55 18.12 6.81 -4.21
C ASP A 55 16.77 6.20 -4.58
N MET A 56 16.71 4.87 -4.65
CA MET A 56 15.46 4.16 -4.90
C MET A 56 14.46 4.38 -3.76
N VAL A 57 14.91 4.29 -2.51
CA VAL A 57 14.06 4.54 -1.34
C VAL A 57 13.50 5.96 -1.36
N ARG A 58 14.31 6.98 -1.68
CA ARG A 58 13.83 8.37 -1.82
C ARG A 58 12.78 8.49 -2.92
N SER A 59 13.06 7.93 -4.09
CA SER A 59 12.16 8.01 -5.25
C SER A 59 10.79 7.38 -4.98
N ILE A 60 10.78 6.21 -4.31
CA ILE A 60 9.54 5.53 -3.90
C ILE A 60 8.80 6.34 -2.82
N ALA A 61 9.53 6.94 -1.87
CA ALA A 61 8.92 7.78 -0.84
C ALA A 61 8.26 9.03 -1.45
N ASP A 62 8.96 9.73 -2.34
CA ASP A 62 8.45 10.92 -3.04
C ASP A 62 7.23 10.59 -3.90
N GLU A 63 7.26 9.44 -4.60
CA GLU A 63 6.13 8.98 -5.41
C GLU A 63 4.90 8.68 -4.55
N ASN A 64 5.07 7.95 -3.44
CA ASN A 64 3.94 7.66 -2.55
C ASN A 64 3.39 8.93 -1.87
N GLU A 65 4.23 9.90 -1.53
CA GLU A 65 3.77 11.20 -1.01
C GLU A 65 2.96 11.96 -2.07
N ALA A 66 3.40 11.93 -3.33
CA ALA A 66 2.68 12.51 -4.44
C ALA A 66 1.31 11.84 -4.66
N ILE A 67 1.23 10.50 -4.57
CA ILE A 67 -0.02 9.74 -4.64
C ILE A 67 -0.99 10.18 -3.54
N LEU A 68 -0.54 10.14 -2.28
CA LEU A 68 -1.39 10.53 -1.16
C LEU A 68 -1.87 11.96 -1.29
N LYS A 69 -0.98 12.89 -1.66
CA LYS A 69 -1.34 14.28 -1.91
C LYS A 69 -2.37 14.43 -3.02
N ALA A 70 -2.26 13.66 -4.11
CA ALA A 70 -3.21 13.69 -5.22
C ALA A 70 -4.61 13.23 -4.81
N ILE A 71 -4.69 12.27 -3.89
CA ILE A 71 -5.97 11.77 -3.35
C ILE A 71 -6.46 12.54 -2.11
N GLY A 72 -5.71 13.56 -1.66
CA GLY A 72 -6.06 14.42 -0.53
C GLY A 72 -5.79 13.82 0.85
N LEU A 73 -4.89 12.84 0.93
CA LEU A 73 -4.53 12.12 2.15
C LEU A 73 -3.05 12.35 2.52
N LYS A 74 -2.68 11.90 3.71
CA LYS A 74 -1.30 11.82 4.22
C LYS A 74 -1.19 10.63 5.18
N PHE A 75 0.01 10.33 5.64
CA PHE A 75 0.15 9.35 6.72
C PHE A 75 -0.47 9.77 8.03
N GLY A 76 -0.86 8.76 8.79
CA GLY A 76 -1.57 8.91 10.05
C GLY A 76 -3.03 9.28 9.84
N ASP A 77 -3.46 9.54 8.60
CA ASP A 77 -4.88 9.63 8.30
C ASP A 77 -5.51 8.26 8.54
N VAL A 78 -6.63 8.29 9.26
CA VAL A 78 -7.49 7.14 9.53
C VAL A 78 -8.81 7.43 8.85
N LEU A 79 -9.25 6.49 8.03
CA LEU A 79 -10.47 6.62 7.26
C LEU A 79 -11.09 5.27 7.05
N ARG A 80 -12.39 5.25 6.77
CA ARG A 80 -13.08 3.99 6.53
C ARG A 80 -12.65 3.46 5.17
N ALA A 81 -12.49 2.15 5.06
CA ALA A 81 -12.18 1.47 3.80
C ALA A 81 -13.12 1.91 2.65
N ARG A 82 -14.40 2.11 2.98
CA ARG A 82 -15.44 2.62 2.06
C ARG A 82 -15.17 4.01 1.47
N GLU A 83 -14.46 4.85 2.20
CA GLU A 83 -14.07 6.20 1.77
C GLU A 83 -12.74 6.14 1.01
N LEU A 84 -11.88 5.17 1.34
CA LEU A 84 -10.54 5.05 0.79
C LEU A 84 -10.49 4.45 -0.61
N PHE A 85 -11.13 3.30 -0.83
CA PHE A 85 -10.99 2.58 -2.11
C PHE A 85 -11.50 3.35 -3.33
N PRO A 86 -12.62 4.13 -3.26
CA PRO A 86 -13.02 4.97 -4.38
C PRO A 86 -12.01 6.07 -4.71
N LEU A 87 -11.35 6.64 -3.69
CA LEU A 87 -10.32 7.66 -3.89
C LEU A 87 -9.10 7.10 -4.63
N PHE A 88 -8.66 5.89 -4.28
CA PHE A 88 -7.60 5.21 -5.00
C PHE A 88 -8.04 4.82 -6.42
N ALA A 89 -9.23 4.26 -6.61
CA ALA A 89 -9.69 3.84 -7.94
C ALA A 89 -9.80 5.00 -8.95
N ASP A 90 -10.27 6.17 -8.51
CA ASP A 90 -10.46 7.35 -9.37
C ASP A 90 -9.14 8.10 -9.65
N LYS A 91 -8.22 8.11 -8.67
CA LYS A 91 -7.10 9.06 -8.66
C LYS A 91 -5.72 8.41 -8.54
N LEU A 92 -5.60 7.08 -8.55
CA LEU A 92 -4.30 6.41 -8.51
C LEU A 92 -3.51 6.78 -9.77
N PRO A 93 -2.40 7.53 -9.64
CA PRO A 93 -1.56 7.85 -10.77
C PRO A 93 -0.74 6.63 -11.18
N GLU A 94 -0.21 6.66 -12.40
CA GLU A 94 0.72 5.63 -12.88
C GLU A 94 2.02 5.67 -12.08
N LEU A 95 2.39 4.53 -11.47
CA LEU A 95 3.66 4.39 -10.74
C LEU A 95 4.84 4.53 -11.70
N LYS A 96 5.93 5.16 -11.27
CA LYS A 96 7.12 5.45 -12.08
C LYS A 96 8.36 4.75 -11.53
N SER A 97 8.39 4.46 -10.23
CA SER A 97 9.62 4.11 -9.51
C SER A 97 9.62 2.67 -8.97
N TYR A 98 9.55 1.66 -9.84
CA TYR A 98 9.64 0.24 -9.43
C TYR A 98 10.35 -0.68 -10.45
N PRO A 99 11.51 -0.32 -11.03
CA PRO A 99 12.15 -1.15 -12.06
C PRO A 99 12.60 -2.53 -11.54
N GLN A 100 13.04 -2.61 -10.28
CA GLN A 100 13.54 -3.85 -9.68
C GLN A 100 12.43 -4.78 -9.20
N CYS A 101 11.22 -4.25 -9.02
CA CYS A 101 10.07 -5.00 -8.53
C CYS A 101 9.04 -5.30 -9.63
N GLY A 102 9.28 -4.80 -10.85
CA GLY A 102 8.35 -4.90 -11.98
C GLY A 102 7.21 -3.91 -11.83
N LYS A 103 7.42 -2.65 -12.24
CA LYS A 103 6.41 -1.58 -12.21
C LYS A 103 5.03 -2.04 -12.70
N ASP A 104 4.99 -2.67 -13.88
CA ASP A 104 3.73 -3.10 -14.48
C ASP A 104 3.05 -4.19 -13.64
N PHE A 105 3.84 -5.11 -13.08
CA PHE A 105 3.35 -6.11 -12.14
C PHE A 105 2.75 -5.47 -10.88
N ILE A 106 3.44 -4.48 -10.31
CA ILE A 106 2.93 -3.78 -9.12
C ILE A 106 1.67 -2.98 -9.44
N GLN A 107 1.67 -2.22 -10.53
CA GLN A 107 0.51 -1.44 -10.99
C GLN A 107 -0.70 -2.36 -11.21
N GLU A 108 -0.52 -3.49 -11.89
CA GLU A 108 -1.58 -4.46 -12.15
C GLU A 108 -2.11 -5.08 -10.84
N ASN A 109 -1.24 -5.43 -9.89
CA ASN A 109 -1.67 -6.00 -8.61
C ASN A 109 -2.41 -4.98 -7.74
N TYR A 110 -1.98 -3.71 -7.72
CA TYR A 110 -2.74 -2.66 -7.03
C TYR A 110 -4.13 -2.49 -7.63
N LEU A 111 -4.23 -2.39 -8.96
CA LEU A 111 -5.52 -2.25 -9.64
C LEU A 111 -6.42 -3.47 -9.40
N LYS A 112 -5.89 -4.69 -9.47
CA LYS A 112 -6.65 -5.93 -9.17
C LYS A 112 -7.09 -5.99 -7.71
N GLY A 113 -6.22 -5.59 -6.78
CA GLY A 113 -6.54 -5.54 -5.35
C GLY A 113 -7.67 -4.56 -5.08
N MET A 114 -7.59 -3.35 -5.62
CA MET A 114 -8.65 -2.34 -5.51
C MET A 114 -9.96 -2.82 -6.15
N GLU A 115 -9.91 -3.42 -7.34
CA GLU A 115 -11.11 -3.96 -8.00
C GLU A 115 -11.75 -5.09 -7.18
N LEU A 116 -10.95 -5.99 -6.60
CA LEU A 116 -11.44 -7.04 -5.72
C LEU A 116 -12.11 -6.46 -4.47
N LEU A 117 -11.49 -5.47 -3.84
CA LEU A 117 -12.02 -4.80 -2.66
C LEU A 117 -13.34 -4.09 -2.97
N LEU A 118 -13.42 -3.38 -4.10
CA LEU A 118 -14.66 -2.77 -4.59
C LEU A 118 -15.75 -3.81 -4.91
N ARG A 119 -15.39 -4.97 -5.47
CA ARG A 119 -16.36 -6.06 -5.74
C ARG A 119 -16.86 -6.75 -4.48
N LEU A 120 -15.96 -6.97 -3.51
CA LEU A 120 -16.35 -7.51 -2.20
C LEU A 120 -17.28 -6.51 -1.50
N TRP A 121 -16.98 -5.23 -1.61
CA TRP A 121 -17.82 -4.13 -1.14
C TRP A 121 -19.20 -4.10 -1.81
N ASP A 122 -19.29 -4.16 -3.14
CA ASP A 122 -20.57 -4.18 -3.88
C ASP A 122 -21.46 -5.39 -3.50
N ARG A 123 -20.85 -6.49 -3.04
CA ARG A 123 -21.56 -7.66 -2.50
C ARG A 123 -22.04 -7.47 -1.05
N GLU A 124 -21.38 -6.63 -0.26
CA GLU A 124 -21.73 -6.37 1.14
C GLU A 124 -23.00 -5.51 1.30
N GLU A 125 -23.46 -4.78 0.28
CA GLU A 125 -24.84 -4.21 0.25
C GLU A 125 -25.95 -5.30 0.26
N GLY A 126 -25.57 -6.59 0.19
CA GLY A 126 -26.48 -7.74 0.12
C GLY A 126 -26.24 -8.86 1.13
N ARG A 127 -25.55 -8.60 2.25
CA ARG A 127 -25.13 -9.54 3.34
C ARG A 127 -23.71 -10.08 3.17
N TRP A 128 -22.96 -10.04 4.28
CA TRP A 128 -21.94 -11.04 4.56
C TRP A 128 -22.44 -11.98 5.67
N PRO A 129 -22.12 -13.30 5.64
CA PRO A 129 -22.50 -14.25 6.69
C PRO A 129 -21.98 -13.90 8.09
#